data_AF-A0A142CXC5-F1
#
_entry.id   AF-A0A142CXC5-F1
#
_cell.length_a   1.000
_cell.length_b   1.000
_cell.length_c   1.000
_cell.angle_alpha   90.00
_cell.angle_beta   90.00
_cell.angle_gamma   90.00
#
_symmetry.space_group_name_H-M   'P 1'
#
loop_
_entity.id
_entity.type
_entity.pdbx_description
1 polymer ?
#
loop_
_entity_poly.entity_id
_entity_poly.type
_entity_poly.pdbx_seq_one_letter_code
_entity_poly.pdbx_strand_id
1 'polypeptide(L)'
;MHGPMGLGMFTMGVVGLTAILIALVIAGFVLYLGAELAGIKKASLGKSIVAVVGGGILAGILFMIPLLGWILGIIAYIWVIKVVFDTNWFKATLAFLIAIAVEFIVLWFFRLLLGISMMAAL
;
A
#
# COMPACT_ATOMS: atom_id res chain seq x y z
N MET A 1 34.39 8.67 0.30
CA MET A 1 33.17 9.42 -0.08
C MET A 1 32.45 9.91 1.19
N HIS A 2 33.09 10.77 2.00
CA HIS A 2 32.56 11.28 3.28
C HIS A 2 32.54 12.81 3.31
N GLY A 3 31.89 13.43 2.32
CA GLY A 3 31.59 14.86 2.33
C GLY A 3 30.15 15.11 2.78
N PRO A 4 29.75 16.38 3.00
CA PRO A 4 28.37 16.76 3.34
C PRO A 4 27.31 16.15 2.42
N MET A 5 27.63 15.98 1.13
CA MET A 5 26.78 15.30 0.15
C MET A 5 26.61 13.80 0.41
N GLY A 6 27.64 13.10 0.88
CA GLY A 6 27.56 11.67 1.22
C GLY A 6 26.71 11.42 2.47
N LEU A 7 26.84 12.30 3.48
CA LEU A 7 25.95 12.29 4.65
C LEU A 7 24.51 12.64 4.27
N GLY A 8 24.30 13.62 3.39
CA GLY A 8 22.98 14.00 2.89
C GLY A 8 22.27 12.90 2.10
N MET A 9 22.97 12.20 1.20
CA MET A 9 22.39 11.07 0.47
C MET A 9 22.09 9.88 1.40
N PHE A 10 22.94 9.64 2.39
CA PHE A 10 22.73 8.59 3.39
C PHE A 10 21.49 8.87 4.24
N THR A 11 21.32 10.10 4.74
CA THR A 11 20.13 10.47 5.53
C THR A 11 18.85 10.41 4.69
N MET A 12 18.87 10.86 3.44
CA MET A 12 17.74 10.72 2.52
C MET A 12 17.38 9.26 2.27
N GLY A 13 18.38 8.37 2.11
CA GLY A 13 18.17 6.94 1.95
C GLY A 13 17.51 6.31 3.17
N VAL A 14 18.00 6.61 4.38
CA VAL A 14 17.43 6.10 5.64
C VAL A 14 16.01 6.61 5.88
N VAL A 15 15.75 7.90 5.66
CA VAL A 15 14.40 8.49 5.80
C VAL A 15 13.44 7.88 4.78
N GLY A 16 13.85 7.75 3.52
CA GLY A 16 13.02 7.16 2.47
C GLY A 16 12.66 5.70 2.76
N LEU A 17 13.64 4.90 3.19
CA LEU A 17 13.39 3.51 3.57
C LEU A 17 12.43 3.41 4.76
N THR A 18 12.63 4.24 5.78
CA THR A 18 11.77 4.28 6.97
C THR A 18 10.33 4.66 6.60
N ALA A 19 10.16 5.67 5.73
CA ALA A 19 8.85 6.08 5.24
C ALA A 19 8.14 4.96 4.46
N ILE A 20 8.86 4.22 3.61
CA ILE A 20 8.33 3.06 2.88
C ILE A 20 7.87 1.97 3.85
N LEU A 21 8.68 1.63 4.87
CA LEU A 21 8.32 0.61 5.85
C LEU A 21 7.05 1.00 6.63
N ILE A 22 6.94 2.27 7.06
CA ILE A 22 5.74 2.78 7.73
C ILE A 22 4.53 2.71 6.78
N ALA A 23 4.69 3.13 5.53
CA ALA A 23 3.62 3.09 4.53
C ALA A 23 3.12 1.67 4.28
N LEU A 24 4.02 0.67 4.22
CA LEU A 24 3.64 -0.74 4.05
C LEU A 24 2.83 -1.28 5.24
N VAL A 25 3.17 -0.88 6.47
CA VAL A 25 2.39 -1.26 7.66
C VAL A 25 1.01 -0.61 7.63
N ILE A 26 0.93 0.68 7.30
CA ILE A 26 -0.35 1.40 7.18
C ILE A 26 -1.21 0.77 6.09
N ALA A 27 -0.65 0.51 4.90
CA ALA A 27 -1.36 -0.13 3.80
C ALA A 27 -1.84 -1.55 4.19
N GLY A 28 -1.00 -2.32 4.90
CA GLY A 28 -1.39 -3.61 5.46
C GLY A 28 -2.56 -3.51 6.43
N PHE A 29 -2.57 -2.49 7.30
CA PHE A 29 -3.68 -2.21 8.20
C PHE A 29 -4.96 -1.81 7.46
N VAL A 30 -4.85 -0.97 6.43
CA VAL A 30 -5.99 -0.57 5.60
C VAL A 30 -6.59 -1.78 4.87
N LEU A 31 -5.75 -2.64 4.28
CA LEU A 31 -6.22 -3.87 3.63
C LEU A 31 -6.82 -4.85 4.65
N TYR A 32 -6.30 -4.92 5.87
CA TYR A 32 -6.89 -5.71 6.96
C TYR A 32 -8.34 -5.28 7.23
N LEU A 33 -8.58 -3.97 7.40
CA LEU A 33 -9.93 -3.45 7.58
C LEU A 33 -10.82 -3.75 6.36
N GLY A 34 -10.30 -3.57 5.16
CA GLY A 34 -11.03 -3.93 3.93
C GLY A 34 -11.41 -5.40 3.87
N ALA A 35 -10.52 -6.30 4.31
CA ALA A 35 -10.78 -7.73 4.36
C ALA A 35 -11.83 -8.10 5.43
N GLU A 36 -11.78 -7.49 6.62
CA GLU A 36 -12.80 -7.70 7.65
C GLU A 36 -14.18 -7.23 7.17
N LEU A 37 -14.25 -6.03 6.60
CA LEU A 37 -15.51 -5.45 6.07
C LEU A 37 -16.06 -6.25 4.87
N ALA A 38 -15.17 -6.85 4.07
CA ALA A 38 -15.57 -7.77 2.99
C ALA A 38 -16.00 -9.17 3.51
N GLY A 39 -15.98 -9.42 4.81
CA GLY A 39 -16.40 -10.69 5.43
C GLY A 39 -15.42 -11.84 5.18
N ILE A 40 -14.12 -11.55 5.12
CA ILE A 40 -13.05 -12.56 5.02
C ILE A 40 -12.71 -13.07 6.43
N LYS A 41 -13.19 -14.28 6.77
CA LYS A 41 -13.03 -14.87 8.12
C LYS A 41 -11.59 -15.10 8.57
N LYS A 42 -10.65 -15.27 7.63
CA LYS A 42 -9.23 -15.55 7.90
C LYS A 42 -8.35 -14.29 7.79
N ALA A 43 -8.95 -13.09 7.85
CA ALA A 43 -8.21 -11.84 7.81
C ALA A 43 -7.32 -11.69 9.04
N SER A 44 -6.09 -11.24 8.84
CA SER A 44 -5.15 -10.91 9.92
C SER A 44 -4.16 -9.88 9.41
N LEU A 45 -3.64 -9.03 10.29
CA LEU A 45 -2.70 -7.97 9.91
C LEU A 45 -1.46 -8.52 9.18
N GLY A 46 -0.89 -9.65 9.66
CA GLY A 46 0.26 -10.28 9.02
C GLY A 46 -0.02 -10.73 7.60
N LYS A 47 -1.18 -11.37 7.36
CA LYS A 47 -1.62 -11.72 5.99
C LYS A 47 -1.84 -10.50 5.13
N SER A 48 -2.40 -9.42 5.68
CA SER A 48 -2.60 -8.18 4.93
C SER A 48 -1.28 -7.55 4.51
N ILE A 49 -0.27 -7.49 5.39
CA ILE A 49 1.07 -7.00 5.04
C ILE A 49 1.68 -7.86 3.94
N VAL A 50 1.60 -9.19 4.04
CA VAL A 50 2.08 -10.10 2.98
C VAL A 50 1.35 -9.87 1.66
N ALA A 51 0.03 -9.67 1.71
CA ALA A 51 -0.77 -9.40 0.51
C ALA A 51 -0.42 -8.03 -0.11
N VAL A 52 -0.15 -7.01 0.71
CA VAL A 52 0.25 -5.69 0.23
C VAL A 52 1.63 -5.73 -0.42
N VAL A 53 2.60 -6.36 0.25
CA VAL A 53 3.97 -6.47 -0.27
C VAL A 53 3.99 -7.33 -1.52
N GLY A 54 3.42 -8.55 -1.46
CA GLY A 54 3.38 -9.48 -2.58
C GLY A 54 2.55 -8.94 -3.75
N GLY A 55 1.39 -8.35 -3.46
CA GLY A 55 0.51 -7.75 -4.45
C GLY A 55 1.14 -6.53 -5.10
N GLY A 56 1.77 -5.65 -4.32
CA GLY A 56 2.45 -4.46 -4.81
C GLY A 56 3.64 -4.79 -5.70
N ILE A 57 4.49 -5.76 -5.30
CA ILE A 57 5.62 -6.21 -6.12
C ILE A 57 5.12 -6.81 -7.43
N LEU A 58 4.17 -7.74 -7.38
CA LEU A 58 3.66 -8.40 -8.58
C LEU A 58 2.96 -7.41 -9.52
N ALA A 59 2.13 -6.52 -8.98
CA ALA A 59 1.48 -5.47 -9.75
C ALA A 59 2.51 -4.52 -10.37
N GLY A 60 3.53 -4.11 -9.62
CA GLY A 60 4.60 -3.24 -10.09
C GLY A 60 5.38 -3.82 -11.27
N ILE A 61 5.68 -5.12 -11.24
CA ILE A 61 6.31 -5.83 -12.36
C ILE A 61 5.38 -5.80 -13.59
N LEU A 62 4.09 -6.11 -13.40
CA LEU A 62 3.13 -6.16 -14.51
C LEU A 62 2.82 -4.79 -15.10
N PHE A 63 2.88 -3.72 -14.29
CA PHE A 63 2.71 -2.34 -14.76
C PHE A 63 3.76 -1.92 -15.79
N MET A 64 4.90 -2.61 -15.87
CA MET A 64 5.92 -2.36 -16.90
C MET A 64 5.48 -2.80 -18.30
N ILE A 65 4.41 -3.59 -18.43
CA ILE A 65 3.86 -4.01 -19.72
C ILE A 65 3.06 -2.85 -20.34
N PRO A 66 3.42 -2.35 -21.53
CA PRO A 66 2.68 -1.27 -22.19
C PRO A 66 1.22 -1.65 -22.46
N LEU A 67 0.31 -0.67 -22.35
CA LEU A 67 -1.13 -0.74 -22.65
C LEU A 67 -1.96 -1.70 -21.79
N LEU A 68 -1.43 -2.86 -21.36
CA LEU A 68 -2.15 -3.89 -20.61
C LEU A 68 -1.71 -3.99 -19.15
N GLY A 69 -0.53 -3.46 -18.81
CA GLY A 69 0.07 -3.63 -17.50
C GLY A 69 -0.82 -3.17 -16.35
N TRP A 70 -1.55 -2.07 -16.53
CA TRP A 70 -2.45 -1.52 -15.50
C TRP A 70 -3.59 -2.47 -15.15
N ILE A 71 -4.22 -3.11 -16.13
CA ILE A 71 -5.28 -4.11 -15.87
C ILE A 71 -4.67 -5.36 -15.23
N LEU A 72 -3.57 -5.85 -15.80
CA LEU A 72 -2.90 -7.06 -15.33
C LEU A 72 -2.41 -6.90 -13.89
N GLY A 73 -1.87 -5.74 -13.54
CA GLY A 73 -1.41 -5.45 -12.19
C GLY A 73 -2.54 -5.41 -11.18
N ILE A 74 -3.70 -4.81 -11.52
CA ILE A 74 -4.88 -4.84 -10.65
C ILE A 74 -5.37 -6.28 -10.43
N ILE A 75 -5.52 -7.04 -11.51
CA ILE A 75 -5.96 -8.45 -11.43
C ILE A 75 -4.98 -9.27 -10.60
N ALA A 76 -3.68 -9.07 -10.79
CA ALA A 76 -2.65 -9.77 -10.06
C ALA A 76 -2.65 -9.40 -8.57
N TYR A 77 -2.86 -8.12 -8.23
CA TYR A 77 -2.99 -7.69 -6.84
C TYR A 77 -4.19 -8.38 -6.17
N ILE A 78 -5.36 -8.38 -6.82
CA ILE A 78 -6.56 -9.06 -6.33
C ILE A 78 -6.32 -10.57 -6.21
N TRP A 79 -5.60 -11.16 -7.15
CA TRP A 79 -5.20 -12.56 -7.10
C TRP A 79 -4.32 -12.86 -5.88
N VAL A 80 -3.36 -12.00 -5.55
CA VAL A 80 -2.54 -12.15 -4.34
C VAL A 80 -3.41 -12.10 -3.09
N ILE A 81 -4.33 -11.13 -2.97
CA ILE A 81 -5.30 -11.07 -1.86
C ILE A 81 -6.06 -12.40 -1.77
N LYS A 82 -6.59 -12.89 -2.90
CA LYS A 82 -7.33 -14.15 -2.97
C LYS A 82 -6.52 -15.33 -2.42
N VAL A 83 -5.26 -15.46 -2.83
CA VAL A 83 -4.37 -16.54 -2.43
C VAL A 83 -3.97 -16.43 -0.96
N VAL A 84 -3.56 -15.24 -0.51
CA VAL A 84 -3.06 -15.02 0.85
C VAL A 84 -4.18 -15.18 1.89
N PHE A 85 -5.38 -14.70 1.59
CA PHE A 85 -6.53 -14.82 2.49
C PHE A 85 -7.31 -16.12 2.33
N ASP A 86 -6.99 -16.95 1.34
CA ASP A 86 -7.73 -18.18 1.02
C ASP A 86 -9.24 -17.89 0.89
N THR A 87 -9.57 -17.01 -0.07
CA THR A 87 -10.94 -16.51 -0.28
C THR A 87 -11.36 -16.62 -1.75
N ASN A 88 -12.57 -16.19 -2.07
CA ASN A 88 -13.08 -16.13 -3.45
C ASN A 88 -12.77 -14.78 -4.12
N TRP A 89 -12.88 -14.74 -5.45
CA TRP A 89 -12.63 -13.53 -6.23
C TRP A 89 -13.50 -12.36 -5.81
N PHE A 90 -14.80 -12.59 -5.56
CA PHE A 90 -15.72 -11.52 -5.17
C PHE A 90 -15.28 -10.81 -3.89
N LYS A 91 -14.96 -11.56 -2.83
CA LYS A 91 -14.50 -11.02 -1.55
C LYS A 91 -13.12 -10.38 -1.66
N ALA A 92 -12.22 -10.94 -2.44
CA ALA A 92 -10.90 -10.36 -2.67
C ALA A 92 -11.01 -9.00 -3.39
N THR A 93 -11.83 -8.92 -4.44
CA THR A 93 -12.12 -7.67 -5.14
C THR A 93 -12.80 -6.66 -4.22
N LEU A 94 -13.76 -7.10 -3.40
CA LEU A 94 -14.43 -6.23 -2.45
C LEU A 94 -13.46 -5.68 -1.40
N ALA A 95 -12.59 -6.52 -0.84
CA ALA A 95 -11.54 -6.08 0.08
C ALA A 95 -10.59 -5.06 -0.55
N PHE A 96 -10.20 -5.28 -1.81
CA PHE A 96 -9.38 -4.34 -2.58
C PHE A 96 -10.09 -2.99 -2.79
N LEU A 97 -11.37 -2.99 -3.19
CA LEU A 97 -12.15 -1.77 -3.38
C LEU A 97 -12.36 -1.00 -2.08
N ILE A 98 -12.63 -1.69 -0.98
CA ILE A 98 -12.75 -1.06 0.34
C ILE A 98 -11.40 -0.49 0.77
N ALA A 99 -10.30 -1.23 0.56
CA ALA A 99 -8.96 -0.76 0.88
C ALA A 99 -8.63 0.52 0.10
N ILE A 100 -8.96 0.60 -1.19
CA ILE A 100 -8.83 1.84 -1.99
C ILE A 100 -9.64 2.98 -1.37
N ALA A 101 -10.91 2.75 -1.02
CA ALA A 101 -11.75 3.78 -0.43
C ALA A 101 -11.17 4.32 0.89
N VAL A 102 -10.70 3.42 1.75
CA VAL A 102 -10.06 3.78 3.02
C VAL A 102 -8.73 4.51 2.77
N GLU A 103 -7.92 4.04 1.83
CA GLU A 103 -6.66 4.69 1.46
C GLU A 103 -6.89 6.12 0.94
N PHE A 104 -7.92 6.35 0.12
CA PHE A 104 -8.30 7.70 -0.31
C PHE A 104 -8.65 8.61 0.86
N ILE A 105 -9.38 8.09 1.87
CA ILE A 105 -9.71 8.85 3.09
C ILE A 105 -8.44 9.18 3.86
N VAL A 106 -7.57 8.19 4.07
CA VAL A 106 -6.29 8.36 4.78
C VAL A 106 -5.43 9.42 4.08
N LEU A 107 -5.27 9.32 2.76
CA LEU A 107 -4.52 10.31 1.97
C LEU A 107 -5.13 11.71 2.06
N TRP A 108 -6.46 11.82 2.08
CA TRP A 108 -7.14 13.10 2.30
C TRP A 108 -6.82 13.71 3.66
N PHE A 109 -6.86 12.90 4.73
CA PHE A 109 -6.48 13.34 6.07
C PHE A 109 -5.00 13.76 6.15
N PHE A 110 -4.09 13.00 5.53
CA PHE A 110 -2.67 13.36 5.44
C PHE A 110 -2.47 14.67 4.69
N ARG A 111 -3.15 14.89 3.57
CA ARG A 111 -3.09 16.16 2.82
C ARG A 111 -3.59 17.33 3.65
N LEU A 112 -4.65 17.14 4.43
CA LEU A 112 -5.19 18.16 5.31
C LEU A 112 -4.21 18.49 6.45
N LEU A 113 -3.65 17.47 7.11
CA LEU A 113 -2.63 17.64 8.15
C LEU A 113 -1.37 18.33 7.62
N LEU A 114 -0.85 17.88 6.48
CA LEU A 114 0.35 18.46 5.86
C LEU A 114 0.07 19.88 5.34
N GLY A 115 -1.10 20.12 4.74
CA GLY A 115 -1.54 21.45 4.29
C GLY A 115 -1.67 22.44 5.45
N ILE A 116 -2.25 22.03 6.58
CA ILE A 116 -2.29 22.82 7.81
C ILE A 116 -0.88 23.05 8.35
N SER A 117 -0.01 22.03 8.31
CA SER A 117 1.37 22.17 8.80
C SER A 117 2.22 23.14 7.97
N MET A 118 2.00 23.23 6.66
CA MET A 118 2.67 24.22 5.81
C MET A 118 2.13 25.63 6.03
N MET A 119 0.84 25.79 6.34
CA MET A 119 0.27 27.08 6.72
C MET A 119 0.71 27.54 8.11
N ALA A 120 0.98 26.62 9.04
CA ALA A 120 1.52 26.92 10.37
C ALA A 120 3.02 27.25 10.36
N ALA A 121 3.72 26.99 9.25
CA ALA A 121 5.16 27.24 9.08
C ALA A 121 5.49 28.54 8.31
N LEU A 122 4.47 29.30 7.90
CA LEU A 122 4.57 30.65 7.30
C LEU A 122 4.16 31.70 8.33
#